data_AF-F7JLC7-F1
#
_entry.id   AF-F7JLC7-F1
#
_cell.length_a   1.000
_cell.length_b   1.000
_cell.length_c   1.000
_cell.angle_alpha   90.00
_cell.angle_beta   90.00
_cell.angle_gamma   90.00
#
_symmetry.space_group_name_H-M   'P 1'
#
loop_
_entity.id
_entity.type
_entity.pdbx_description
1 polymer ?
#
loop_
_entity_poly.entity_id
_entity_poly.type
_entity_poly.pdbx_seq_one_letter_code
_entity_poly.pdbx_strand_id
1 'polypeptide(L)' 'MKCLDCGMEMEQGTVQGIGQGGGHWYEFTSDEEKNWKTGIKGFFTQKSISLKTSVIESPAWHCPNCKKVLMWMDSKE' A
#
# COMPACT_ATOMS: atom_id res chain seq x y z
N MET A 1 -7.17 -2.15 11.35
CA MET A 1 -7.78 -3.44 10.91
C MET A 1 -6.88 -4.59 11.35
N LYS A 2 -7.40 -5.80 11.59
CA LYS A 2 -6.59 -6.99 11.91
C LYS A 2 -6.30 -7.82 10.64
N CYS A 3 -5.10 -8.39 10.57
CA CYS A 3 -4.70 -9.29 9.49
C CYS A 3 -5.57 -10.54 9.48
N LEU A 4 -6.13 -10.86 8.32
CA LEU A 4 -7.02 -12.01 8.14
C LEU A 4 -6.28 -13.35 8.31
N ASP A 5 -4.95 -13.38 8.13
CA ASP A 5 -4.14 -14.58 8.27
C ASP A 5 -3.59 -14.79 9.69
N CYS A 6 -3.06 -13.74 10.34
CA CYS A 6 -2.35 -13.87 11.62
C CYS A 6 -2.98 -13.11 12.80
N GLY A 7 -4.06 -12.36 12.57
CA GLY A 7 -4.78 -11.63 13.62
C GLY A 7 -4.08 -10.38 14.17
N MET A 8 -2.85 -10.10 13.76
CA MET A 8 -2.09 -8.90 14.17
C MET A 8 -2.72 -7.62 13.61
N GLU A 9 -2.56 -6.50 14.31
CA GLU A 9 -2.92 -5.19 13.77
C GLU A 9 -2.13 -4.85 12.50
N MET A 10 -2.82 -4.29 11.51
CA MET A 10 -2.26 -3.90 10.22
C MET A 10 -2.04 -2.39 10.16
N GLU A 11 -0.99 -1.99 9.46
CA GLU A 11 -0.67 -0.60 9.16
C GLU A 11 -1.58 -0.08 8.05
N GLN A 12 -2.25 1.04 8.28
CA GLN A 12 -3.07 1.69 7.27
C GLN A 12 -2.21 2.57 6.36
N GLY A 13 -2.59 2.64 5.08
CA GLY A 13 -1.94 3.49 4.11
C GLY A 13 -2.67 3.52 2.78
N THR A 14 -1.97 4.01 1.76
CA THR A 14 -2.46 4.08 0.39
C THR A 14 -1.57 3.24 -0.52
N VAL A 15 -2.19 2.50 -1.44
CA VAL A 15 -1.49 1.82 -2.53
C VAL A 15 -1.66 2.63 -3.80
N GLN A 16 -0.56 2.99 -4.44
CA GLN A 16 -0.54 3.68 -5.72
C GLN A 16 0.15 2.82 -6.78
N GLY A 17 -0.45 2.70 -7.95
CA GLY A 17 0.19 2.08 -9.10
C GLY A 17 1.29 2.97 -9.67
N ILE A 18 2.52 2.44 -9.79
CA ILE A 18 3.64 3.07 -10.47
C ILE A 18 3.98 2.21 -11.69
N GLY A 19 3.73 2.74 -12.89
CA GLY A 19 4.09 2.04 -14.13
C GLY A 19 3.56 2.70 -15.40
N GLN A 20 4.42 3.43 -16.10
CA GLN A 20 4.34 3.65 -17.55
C GLN A 20 5.41 2.75 -18.19
N GLY A 21 5.03 1.69 -18.90
CA GLY A 21 5.96 0.94 -19.76
C GLY A 21 6.28 -0.53 -19.39
N GLY A 22 5.26 -1.36 -19.11
CA GLY A 22 5.40 -2.82 -19.26
C GLY A 22 5.38 -3.68 -17.99
N GLY A 23 5.27 -3.09 -16.80
CA GLY A 23 5.01 -3.80 -15.55
C GLY A 23 4.14 -2.98 -14.61
N HIS A 24 3.15 -3.60 -13.97
CA HIS A 24 2.30 -2.95 -12.98
C HIS A 24 2.98 -3.14 -11.60
N TRP A 25 3.61 -2.09 -11.09
CA TRP A 25 4.18 -2.07 -9.75
C TRP A 25 3.30 -1.24 -8.84
N TYR A 26 3.23 -1.61 -7.57
CA TYR A 26 2.45 -0.90 -6.57
C TYR A 26 3.34 -0.47 -5.42
N GLU A 27 3.17 0.78 -5.03
CA GLU A 27 3.83 1.35 -3.88
C GLU A 27 2.81 1.51 -2.77
N PHE A 28 3.08 0.89 -1.63
CA PHE A 28 2.34 1.14 -0.39
C PHE A 28 3.04 2.25 0.39
N THR A 29 2.32 3.32 0.71
CA THR A 29 2.75 4.37 1.63
C THR A 29 1.88 4.29 2.87
N SER A 30 2.48 4.13 4.06
CA SER A 30 1.72 4.16 5.32
C SER A 30 1.20 5.57 5.60
N ASP A 31 0.09 5.70 6.31
CA ASP A 31 -0.43 7.02 6.71
C ASP A 31 0.56 7.77 7.62
N GLU A 32 1.33 7.04 8.45
CA GLU A 32 2.43 7.62 9.24
C GLU A 32 3.49 8.28 8.34
N GLU A 33 3.90 7.59 7.27
CA GLU A 33 4.83 8.13 6.28
C GLU A 33 4.21 9.28 5.47
N LYS A 34 2.92 9.21 5.13
CA LYS A 34 2.20 10.29 4.43
C LYS A 34 2.17 11.59 5.24
N ASN A 35 1.97 11.48 6.56
CA ASN A 35 2.07 12.63 7.47
C ASN A 35 3.51 13.18 7.54
N TRP A 36 4.52 12.32 7.47
CA TRP A 36 5.94 12.70 7.48
C TRP A 36 6.45 13.28 6.15
N LYS A 37 5.84 12.95 5.01
CA LYS A 37 6.19 13.44 3.65
C LYS A 37 5.98 14.96 3.47
N THR A 38 5.41 15.66 4.44
CA THR A 38 5.40 17.14 4.50
C THR A 38 6.72 17.74 5.04
N GLY A 39 7.62 16.92 5.56
CA GLY A 39 8.94 17.31 6.06
C GLY A 39 10.11 16.70 5.26
N ILE A 40 11.23 17.43 5.22
CA ILE A 40 12.47 17.23 4.43
C ILE A 40 13.17 15.86 4.58
N LYS A 41 12.60 14.89 5.33
CA LYS A 41 13.24 13.59 5.66
C LYS A 41 12.50 12.34 5.14
N GLY A 42 11.45 12.48 4.33
CA GLY A 42 10.53 11.39 3.95
C GLY A 42 10.96 10.44 2.82
N PHE A 43 12.24 10.08 2.71
CA PHE A 43 12.77 9.26 1.59
C PHE A 43 13.07 7.78 1.90
N PHE A 44 12.79 7.27 3.10
CA PHE A 44 13.32 5.96 3.52
C PHE A 44 12.31 5.05 4.25
N THR A 45 11.30 4.54 3.54
CA THR A 45 10.65 3.24 3.86
C THR A 45 9.91 2.63 2.67
N GLN A 46 10.55 2.66 1.49
CA GLN A 46 9.95 2.14 0.26
C GLN A 46 9.82 0.61 0.28
N LYS A 47 8.59 0.08 0.32
CA LYS A 47 8.30 -1.34 0.08
C LYS A 47 7.47 -1.46 -1.19
N SER A 48 8.10 -1.90 -2.28
CA SER A 48 7.45 -2.13 -3.57
C SER A 48 6.84 -3.53 -3.63
N ILE A 49 5.56 -3.63 -3.99
CA ILE A 49 4.84 -4.90 -4.16
C ILE A 49 4.26 -4.92 -5.58
N SER A 50 4.47 -5.98 -6.35
CA SER A 50 3.91 -6.10 -7.71
C SER A 50 2.48 -6.62 -7.65
N LEU A 51 1.51 -5.92 -8.24
CA LEU A 51 0.13 -6.41 -8.44
C LEU A 51 -0.24 -6.24 -9.92
N LYS A 52 -1.22 -6.99 -10.43
CA LYS A 52 -1.55 -7.00 -11.88
C LYS A 52 -2.73 -6.12 -12.29
N THR A 53 -3.43 -5.49 -11.36
CA THR A 53 -4.59 -4.64 -11.67
C THR A 53 -4.13 -3.25 -12.13
N SER A 54 -5.03 -2.29 -12.38
CA SER A 54 -4.74 -0.87 -12.66
C SER A 54 -5.43 -0.05 -11.56
N VAL A 55 -4.83 0.00 -10.37
CA VAL A 55 -5.43 0.65 -9.19
C VAL A 55 -5.03 2.11 -9.17
N ILE A 56 -6.04 2.96 -9.38
CA ILE A 56 -6.07 4.36 -8.96
C ILE A 56 -5.89 4.35 -7.44
N GLU A 57 -5.06 5.25 -6.88
CA GLU A 57 -4.72 5.32 -5.46
C GLU A 57 -5.88 4.85 -4.55
N SER A 58 -5.68 3.75 -3.82
CA SER A 58 -6.73 3.13 -3.02
C SER A 58 -6.29 2.89 -1.58
N PRO A 59 -7.22 3.00 -0.61
CA PRO A 59 -6.94 2.64 0.78
C PRO A 59 -6.48 1.19 0.89
N ALA A 60 -5.47 0.96 1.72
CA ALA A 60 -4.89 -0.35 1.92
C ALA A 60 -4.38 -0.55 3.35
N TRP A 61 -4.21 -1.81 3.71
CA TRP A 61 -3.64 -2.25 4.97
C TRP A 61 -2.49 -3.22 4.71
N HIS A 62 -1.33 -2.94 5.29
CA HIS A 62 -0.16 -3.80 5.24
C HIS A 62 0.01 -4.56 6.57
N CYS A 63 0.18 -5.88 6.51
CA CYS A 63 0.53 -6.67 7.68
C CYS A 63 2.05 -6.76 7.81
N PRO A 64 2.67 -6.16 8.85
CA PRO A 64 4.12 -6.20 9.02
C PRO A 64 4.65 -7.60 9.32
N ASN A 65 3.83 -8.50 9.88
CA ASN A 65 4.22 -9.89 10.15
C ASN A 65 4.17 -10.77 8.89
N CYS A 66 3.03 -10.78 8.19
CA CYS A 66 2.82 -11.63 7.02
C CYS A 66 3.36 -11.06 5.70
N LYS A 67 3.76 -9.78 5.67
CA LYS A 67 4.20 -9.05 4.47
C LYS A 67 3.14 -9.04 3.35
N LYS A 68 1.86 -9.13 3.72
CA LYS A 68 0.71 -9.09 2.81
C LYS A 68 0.04 -7.73 2.85
N VAL A 69 -0.58 -7.35 1.73
CA VAL A 69 -1.39 -6.13 1.60
C VAL A 69 -2.82 -6.50 1.26
N LEU A 70 -3.76 -5.89 1.98
CA LEU A 70 -5.18 -5.91 1.70
C LEU A 70 -5.57 -4.53 1.15
N MET A 71 -6.20 -4.47 -0.01
CA MET A 71 -6.60 -3.22 -0.67
C MET A 71 -8.11 -3.17 -0.83
N TRP A 72 -8.68 -1.98 -0.65
CA TRP A 72 -10.08 -1.72 -1.01
C TRP A 72 -10.17 -1.54 -2.54
N MET A 73 -11.17 -2.16 -3.18
CA MET A 73 -11.40 -2.05 -4.63
C MET A 73 -12.88 -1.79 -4.89
N ASP A 74 -13.19 -0.73 -5.62
CA ASP A 74 -14.54 -0.47 -6.10
C ASP A 74 -14.96 -1.53 -7.11
N SER A 75 -16.10 -2.17 -6.86
CA SER A 75 -16.76 -3.02 -7.84
C SER A 75 -17.51 -2.14 -8.82
N LYS A 76 -17.27 -2.32 -10.13
CA LYS A 76 -18.12 -1.76 -11.19
C LYS A 76 -19.30 -2.70 -11.36
N GLU A 77 -20.30 -2.58 -10.50
CA GLU A 77 -21.62 -3.22 -10.73
C GLU A 77 -22.33 -2.56 -11.91
#